data_AF-A0A9N9CHG9-F1
#
_entry.id   AF-A0A9N9CHG9-F1
#
_cell.length_a   1.000
_cell.length_b   1.000
_cell.length_c   1.000
_cell.angle_alpha   90.00
_cell.angle_beta   90.00
_cell.angle_gamma   90.00
#
_symmetry.space_group_name_H-M   'P 1'
#
loop_
_entity.id
_entity.type
_entity.pdbx_description
1 polymer ?
#
loop_
_entity_poly.entity_id
_entity_poly.type
_entity_poly.pdbx_seq_one_letter_code
_entity_poly.pdbx_strand_id
1 'polypeptide(L)'
;MAWSQLSGCQGVIDVQNQSDLSQLHGCTSFMGTISIKGTKFINLSIPKLQTLQGTFVVQYNPYLSSLSLPDLRSASNLIFAQNKALAAINVPKLKTVTTFNVNSTLRLKALSFPAVLNTIENFEIADTAIELVKGIDVSRVSSLVLLRNENLRSLALPSLLSAESLEMIGNGRGNFQFEALILDLLGQGNFKNLALASFPSLNKVISSLTYIENSITSLSLPKLSEIGNTLTVSSNSLLETMSFPELSHIGEDLIIESNQDLAEVDGFDKLYRIDGKTQISGDFSTVLFPSLEVVGHGVNVESSSASVGCNGFNSLRVGDAKVNNIDCSLSAGKKNHSNDHSRFTNNSTMFDTQESVTGQKQEHANTNNDAKQQQNIYIATMNGANKINPHMIIFIVFIACLMDYFAI
;
A
#
# COMPACT_ATOMS: atom_id res chain seq x y z
N MET A 1 -34.46 -20.87 11.49
CA MET A 1 -35.45 -19.78 11.43
C MET A 1 -35.81 -19.56 9.97
N ALA A 2 -37.11 -19.59 9.68
CA ALA A 2 -37.67 -19.72 8.35
C ALA A 2 -37.44 -18.49 7.46
N TRP A 3 -36.91 -18.71 6.26
CA TRP A 3 -36.95 -17.74 5.16
C TRP A 3 -38.31 -17.90 4.45
N SER A 4 -39.35 -17.24 4.96
CA SER A 4 -40.64 -17.17 4.25
C SER A 4 -41.07 -15.71 4.09
N GLN A 5 -41.12 -15.29 2.82
CA GLN A 5 -41.86 -14.13 2.30
C GLN A 5 -41.38 -12.71 2.69
N LEU A 6 -40.31 -12.24 2.04
CA LEU A 6 -40.17 -10.83 1.67
C LEU A 6 -39.63 -10.77 0.24
N SER A 7 -40.50 -10.92 -0.76
CA SER A 7 -40.17 -10.80 -2.19
C SER A 7 -39.79 -9.37 -2.63
N GLY A 8 -39.33 -8.51 -1.71
CA GLY A 8 -39.04 -7.10 -1.97
C GLY A 8 -37.79 -6.53 -1.29
N CYS A 9 -37.09 -7.28 -0.43
CA CYS A 9 -35.86 -6.80 0.22
C CYS A 9 -34.59 -7.40 -0.40
N GLN A 10 -34.61 -7.55 -1.72
CA GLN A 10 -33.48 -8.04 -2.49
C GLN A 10 -33.43 -7.40 -3.88
N GLY A 11 -32.25 -7.40 -4.51
CA GLY A 11 -32.06 -6.90 -5.87
C GLY A 11 -31.26 -5.60 -5.92
N VAL A 12 -31.55 -4.76 -6.90
CA VAL A 12 -30.86 -3.48 -7.11
C VAL A 12 -31.87 -2.34 -6.94
N ILE A 13 -31.54 -1.37 -6.11
CA ILE A 13 -32.31 -0.14 -5.91
C ILE A 13 -31.42 1.04 -6.27
N ASP A 14 -31.77 1.76 -7.33
CA ASP A 14 -31.19 3.06 -7.67
C ASP A 14 -32.07 4.17 -7.09
N VAL A 15 -31.58 4.83 -6.05
CA VAL A 15 -32.28 5.93 -5.38
C VAL A 15 -31.89 7.24 -6.06
N GLN A 16 -32.86 7.85 -6.73
CA GLN A 16 -32.75 9.17 -7.35
C GLN A 16 -33.54 10.24 -6.57
N ASN A 17 -34.57 9.83 -5.84
CA ASN A 17 -35.44 10.70 -5.07
C ASN A 17 -36.03 9.98 -3.84
N GLN A 18 -36.79 10.72 -3.02
CA GLN A 18 -37.33 10.20 -1.75
C GLN A 18 -38.32 9.03 -1.93
N SER A 19 -39.02 8.96 -3.08
CA SER A 19 -40.00 7.90 -3.34
C SER A 19 -39.33 6.55 -3.58
N ASP A 20 -38.10 6.52 -4.10
CA ASP A 20 -37.36 5.26 -4.33
C ASP A 20 -37.02 4.55 -3.00
N LEU A 21 -36.85 5.33 -1.92
CA LEU A 21 -36.61 4.79 -0.58
C LEU A 21 -37.82 4.05 0.00
N SER A 22 -39.01 4.19 -0.59
CA SER A 22 -40.19 3.41 -0.19
C SER A 22 -39.99 1.90 -0.41
N GLN A 23 -39.12 1.51 -1.35
CA GLN A 23 -38.73 0.11 -1.57
C GLN A 23 -38.00 -0.51 -0.35
N LEU A 24 -37.47 0.34 0.56
CA LEU A 24 -36.77 -0.07 1.78
C LEU A 24 -37.61 0.06 3.06
N HIS A 25 -38.82 0.62 3.00
CA HIS A 25 -39.61 1.00 4.20
C HIS A 25 -39.96 -0.16 5.14
N GLY A 26 -39.99 -1.39 4.62
CA GLY A 26 -40.24 -2.62 5.39
C GLY A 26 -39.00 -3.48 5.64
N CYS A 27 -37.85 -3.13 5.06
CA CYS A 27 -36.68 -3.99 5.06
C CYS A 27 -35.81 -3.75 6.30
N THR A 28 -35.70 -4.77 7.15
CA THR A 28 -34.68 -4.82 8.20
C THR A 28 -33.40 -5.49 7.70
N SER A 29 -33.52 -6.44 6.77
CA SER A 29 -32.41 -7.03 6.03
C SER A 29 -32.59 -6.77 4.55
N PHE A 30 -31.52 -6.40 3.86
CA PHE A 30 -31.52 -6.24 2.40
C PHE A 30 -30.41 -7.07 1.76
N MET A 31 -30.72 -7.76 0.66
CA MET A 31 -29.75 -8.54 -0.11
C MET A 31 -29.59 -7.98 -1.53
N GLY A 32 -28.46 -7.33 -1.81
CA GLY A 32 -28.14 -6.77 -3.12
C GLY A 32 -27.57 -5.37 -3.01
N THR A 33 -27.85 -4.54 -4.01
CA THR A 33 -27.23 -3.21 -4.16
C THR A 33 -28.23 -2.09 -3.91
N ILE A 34 -27.84 -1.12 -3.08
CA ILE A 34 -28.55 0.16 -2.92
C ILE A 34 -27.59 1.26 -3.37
N SER A 35 -27.98 2.00 -4.40
CA SER A 35 -27.14 2.95 -5.13
C SER A 35 -27.76 4.35 -5.10
N ILE A 36 -27.03 5.31 -4.56
CA ILE A 36 -27.44 6.71 -4.47
C ILE A 36 -26.38 7.56 -5.17
N LYS A 37 -26.63 7.88 -6.45
CA LYS A 37 -25.64 8.54 -7.31
C LYS A 37 -26.20 9.79 -7.97
N GLY A 38 -25.44 10.89 -7.92
CA GLY A 38 -25.80 12.12 -8.65
C GLY A 38 -27.05 12.83 -8.13
N THR A 39 -27.47 12.56 -6.89
CA THR A 39 -28.73 13.06 -6.35
C THR A 39 -28.60 14.45 -5.73
N LYS A 40 -29.75 15.06 -5.44
CA LYS A 40 -29.88 16.36 -4.77
C LYS A 40 -30.25 16.24 -3.30
N PHE A 41 -30.10 15.05 -2.69
CA PHE A 41 -30.34 14.89 -1.26
C PHE A 41 -29.42 15.81 -0.45
N ILE A 42 -29.99 16.49 0.54
CA ILE A 42 -29.21 17.21 1.56
C ILE A 42 -28.93 16.29 2.74
N ASN A 43 -29.92 15.47 3.11
CA ASN A 43 -29.83 14.48 4.18
C ASN A 43 -30.40 13.17 3.66
N LEU A 44 -29.73 12.06 3.96
CA LEU A 44 -30.20 10.71 3.62
C LEU A 44 -30.26 9.87 4.89
N SER A 45 -31.41 9.21 5.12
CA SER A 45 -31.61 8.34 6.27
C SER A 45 -32.35 7.07 5.87
N ILE A 46 -31.83 5.91 6.29
CA ILE A 46 -32.48 4.60 6.08
C ILE A 46 -32.62 3.94 7.45
N PRO A 47 -33.69 4.27 8.22
CA PRO A 47 -33.70 4.08 9.67
C PRO A 47 -33.86 2.64 10.12
N LYS A 48 -34.50 1.77 9.33
CA LYS A 48 -34.84 0.39 9.73
C LYS A 48 -33.85 -0.67 9.27
N LEU A 49 -32.92 -0.32 8.39
CA LEU A 49 -31.98 -1.27 7.81
C LEU A 49 -30.97 -1.69 8.90
N GLN A 50 -30.98 -2.98 9.25
CA GLN A 50 -30.13 -3.59 10.26
C GLN A 50 -29.00 -4.41 9.64
N THR A 51 -29.29 -5.12 8.54
CA THR A 51 -28.32 -5.98 7.85
C THR A 51 -28.34 -5.74 6.35
N LEU A 52 -27.16 -5.60 5.76
CA LEU A 52 -26.99 -5.47 4.31
C LEU A 52 -26.05 -6.55 3.78
N GLN A 53 -26.57 -7.48 2.99
CA GLN A 53 -25.79 -8.47 2.26
C GLN A 53 -25.63 -8.00 0.81
N GLY A 54 -24.54 -7.29 0.53
CA GLY A 54 -24.31 -6.64 -0.76
C GLY A 54 -23.74 -5.23 -0.60
N THR A 55 -24.06 -4.33 -1.53
CA THR A 55 -23.34 -3.06 -1.65
C THR A 55 -24.24 -1.85 -1.42
N PHE A 56 -23.86 -1.01 -0.45
CA PHE A 56 -24.38 0.33 -0.28
C PHE A 56 -23.40 1.33 -0.90
N VAL A 57 -23.81 2.03 -1.94
CA VAL A 57 -22.95 2.97 -2.65
C VAL A 57 -23.59 4.36 -2.71
N VAL A 58 -22.88 5.35 -2.17
CA VAL A 58 -23.29 6.76 -2.18
C VAL A 58 -22.20 7.55 -2.88
N GLN A 59 -22.47 8.03 -4.10
CA GLN A 59 -21.44 8.68 -4.91
C GLN A 59 -21.90 9.94 -5.64
N TYR A 60 -21.00 10.89 -5.86
CA TYR A 60 -21.28 12.09 -6.67
C TYR A 60 -22.51 12.89 -6.20
N ASN A 61 -22.78 12.96 -4.89
CA ASN A 61 -23.89 13.75 -4.35
C ASN A 61 -23.35 15.08 -3.78
N PRO A 62 -23.30 16.17 -4.58
CA PRO A 62 -22.61 17.40 -4.20
C PRO A 62 -23.29 18.17 -3.06
N TYR A 63 -24.57 17.89 -2.77
CA TYR A 63 -25.36 18.56 -1.74
C TYR A 63 -25.54 17.72 -0.47
N LEU A 64 -25.18 16.44 -0.50
CA LEU A 64 -25.41 15.54 0.63
C LEU A 64 -24.50 15.93 1.78
N SER A 65 -25.10 16.43 2.85
CA SER A 65 -24.41 16.93 4.05
C SER A 65 -24.37 15.90 5.18
N SER A 66 -25.38 15.03 5.27
CA SER A 66 -25.43 13.96 6.27
C SER A 66 -26.03 12.67 5.72
N LEU A 67 -25.50 11.55 6.19
CA LEU A 67 -25.98 10.20 5.94
C LEU A 67 -26.20 9.48 7.28
N SER A 68 -27.34 8.82 7.45
CA SER A 68 -27.67 8.08 8.67
C SER A 68 -28.23 6.69 8.38
N LEU A 69 -27.59 5.67 8.97
CA LEU A 69 -28.02 4.27 8.98
C LEU A 69 -28.09 3.84 10.47
N PRO A 70 -29.05 4.39 11.24
CA PRO A 70 -29.02 4.36 12.71
C PRO A 70 -29.15 2.95 13.30
N ASP A 71 -29.78 2.03 12.58
CA ASP A 71 -29.99 0.65 13.02
C ASP A 71 -29.05 -0.37 12.39
N LEU A 72 -28.16 0.06 11.47
CA LEU A 72 -27.28 -0.85 10.74
C LEU A 72 -26.25 -1.47 11.69
N ARG A 73 -26.25 -2.80 11.75
CA ARG A 73 -25.38 -3.62 12.60
C ARG A 73 -24.29 -4.33 11.82
N SER A 74 -24.63 -4.79 10.60
CA SER A 74 -23.71 -5.50 9.72
C SER A 74 -23.93 -5.12 8.25
N ALA A 75 -22.86 -4.99 7.48
CA ALA A 75 -22.94 -4.77 6.03
C ALA A 75 -21.83 -5.53 5.29
N SER A 76 -22.03 -5.93 4.02
CA SER A 76 -20.91 -6.40 3.22
C SER A 76 -20.07 -5.21 2.75
N ASN A 77 -20.59 -4.33 1.89
CA ASN A 77 -19.83 -3.21 1.35
C ASN A 77 -20.53 -1.88 1.61
N LEU A 78 -19.83 -0.93 2.23
CA LEU A 78 -20.24 0.46 2.38
C LEU A 78 -19.23 1.36 1.65
N ILE A 79 -19.67 2.04 0.60
CA ILE A 79 -18.81 2.85 -0.28
C ILE A 79 -19.35 4.28 -0.36
N PHE A 80 -18.54 5.23 0.06
CA PHE A 80 -18.86 6.66 0.09
C PHE A 80 -17.80 7.43 -0.70
N ALA A 81 -18.08 7.78 -1.96
CA ALA A 81 -17.08 8.44 -2.80
C ALA A 81 -17.58 9.77 -3.38
N GLN A 82 -16.72 10.79 -3.42
CA GLN A 82 -17.00 12.06 -4.11
C GLN A 82 -18.27 12.79 -3.63
N ASN A 83 -18.57 12.69 -2.32
CA ASN A 83 -19.65 13.47 -1.69
C ASN A 83 -19.03 14.69 -1.00
N LYS A 84 -18.66 15.70 -1.78
CA LYS A 84 -17.85 16.85 -1.32
C LYS A 84 -18.47 17.63 -0.15
N ALA A 85 -19.81 17.62 -0.02
CA ALA A 85 -20.51 18.29 1.07
C ALA A 85 -20.69 17.43 2.33
N LEU A 86 -20.40 16.12 2.26
CA LEU A 86 -20.73 15.15 3.31
C LEU A 86 -19.88 15.41 4.54
N ALA A 87 -20.54 15.81 5.62
CA ALA A 87 -19.92 16.17 6.89
C ALA A 87 -20.14 15.13 7.99
N ALA A 88 -21.14 14.24 7.83
CA ALA A 88 -21.45 13.21 8.81
C ALA A 88 -21.90 11.90 8.16
N ILE A 89 -21.29 10.80 8.60
CA ILE A 89 -21.75 9.42 8.37
C ILE A 89 -22.09 8.84 9.74
N ASN A 90 -23.37 8.57 9.99
CA ASN A 90 -23.87 8.06 11.26
C ASN A 90 -24.26 6.58 11.16
N VAL A 91 -23.43 5.71 11.74
CA VAL A 91 -23.58 4.24 11.77
C VAL A 91 -23.39 3.70 13.19
N PRO A 92 -24.20 4.15 14.17
CA PRO A 92 -23.88 4.02 15.59
C PRO A 92 -23.89 2.58 16.10
N LYS A 93 -24.59 1.67 15.40
CA LYS A 93 -24.76 0.26 15.78
C LYS A 93 -23.89 -0.70 14.95
N LEU A 94 -23.09 -0.19 14.01
CA LEU A 94 -22.29 -1.01 13.11
C LEU A 94 -21.17 -1.71 13.88
N LYS A 95 -21.17 -3.04 13.84
CA LYS A 95 -20.16 -3.90 14.47
C LYS A 95 -19.31 -4.67 13.48
N THR A 96 -19.89 -5.01 12.33
CA THR A 96 -19.22 -5.79 11.29
C THR A 96 -19.43 -5.16 9.92
N VAL A 97 -18.36 -5.08 9.14
CA VAL A 97 -18.43 -4.68 7.73
C VAL A 97 -17.35 -5.40 6.94
N THR A 98 -17.61 -5.95 5.76
CA THR A 98 -16.52 -6.55 4.97
C THR A 98 -15.62 -5.45 4.39
N THR A 99 -16.22 -4.49 3.68
CA THR A 99 -15.52 -3.36 3.06
C THR A 99 -16.14 -2.04 3.49
N PHE A 100 -15.33 -1.14 4.02
CA PHE A 100 -15.71 0.23 4.33
C PHE A 100 -14.76 1.20 3.61
N ASN A 101 -15.29 1.91 2.62
CA ASN A 101 -14.53 2.84 1.79
C ASN A 101 -15.12 4.25 1.89
N VAL A 102 -14.27 5.21 2.23
CA VAL A 102 -14.59 6.64 2.20
C VAL A 102 -13.53 7.35 1.37
N ASN A 103 -13.93 7.94 0.24
CA ASN A 103 -13.02 8.63 -0.65
C ASN A 103 -13.56 10.02 -1.06
N SER A 104 -12.69 11.03 -1.12
CA SER A 104 -13.03 12.35 -1.67
C SER A 104 -14.21 13.02 -0.92
N THR A 105 -14.19 12.94 0.42
CA THR A 105 -15.19 13.56 1.32
C THR A 105 -14.56 14.69 2.14
N LEU A 106 -14.37 15.84 1.49
CA LEU A 106 -13.59 16.97 2.01
C LEU A 106 -14.23 17.74 3.18
N ARG A 107 -15.42 17.33 3.64
CA ARG A 107 -16.09 17.92 4.82
C ARG A 107 -16.26 16.96 5.98
N LEU A 108 -15.99 15.67 5.79
CA LEU A 108 -16.13 14.68 6.84
C LEU A 108 -14.92 14.79 7.77
N LYS A 109 -15.16 15.23 9.00
CA LYS A 109 -14.09 15.48 9.99
C LYS A 109 -13.80 14.32 10.91
N ALA A 110 -14.76 13.43 11.11
CA ALA A 110 -14.60 12.32 12.02
C ALA A 110 -15.37 11.10 11.53
N LEU A 111 -14.82 9.93 11.82
CA LEU A 111 -15.51 8.66 11.78
C LEU A 111 -15.54 8.07 13.19
N SER A 112 -16.71 7.62 13.61
CA SER A 112 -16.89 7.03 14.93
C SER A 112 -17.78 5.81 14.81
N PHE A 113 -17.38 4.72 15.47
CA PHE A 113 -18.12 3.48 15.57
C PHE A 113 -18.44 3.18 17.06
N PRO A 114 -19.48 3.80 17.64
CA PRO A 114 -19.84 3.66 19.06
C PRO A 114 -20.07 2.21 19.53
N ALA A 115 -20.58 1.33 18.65
CA ALA A 115 -20.81 -0.07 18.96
C ALA A 115 -19.54 -0.95 18.90
N VAL A 116 -18.38 -0.32 18.67
CA VAL A 116 -17.07 -0.93 18.43
C VAL A 116 -17.08 -1.83 17.19
N LEU A 117 -16.54 -1.30 16.10
CA LEU A 117 -16.31 -2.04 14.87
C LEU A 117 -15.19 -3.04 15.09
N ASN A 118 -15.54 -4.33 15.15
CA ASN A 118 -14.63 -5.41 15.54
C ASN A 118 -14.39 -6.46 14.46
N THR A 119 -15.12 -6.37 13.34
CA THR A 119 -14.88 -7.21 12.16
C THR A 119 -14.82 -6.31 10.94
N ILE A 120 -13.64 -6.24 10.31
CA ILE A 120 -13.44 -5.61 9.01
C ILE A 120 -12.36 -6.31 8.21
N GLU A 121 -12.61 -6.53 6.91
CA GLU A 121 -11.60 -7.08 6.00
C GLU A 121 -10.86 -5.94 5.29
N ASN A 122 -11.58 -4.98 4.71
CA ASN A 122 -11.02 -3.88 3.94
C ASN A 122 -11.50 -2.51 4.47
N PHE A 123 -10.58 -1.69 4.94
CA PHE A 123 -10.85 -0.33 5.39
C PHE A 123 -10.04 0.66 4.57
N GLU A 124 -10.71 1.55 3.84
CA GLU A 124 -10.07 2.59 3.06
C GLU A 124 -10.63 3.96 3.41
N ILE A 125 -9.73 4.88 3.74
CA ILE A 125 -10.02 6.30 3.81
C ILE A 125 -9.01 7.05 2.95
N ALA A 126 -9.49 7.74 1.92
CA ALA A 126 -8.66 8.48 0.98
C ALA A 126 -9.19 9.89 0.70
N ASP A 127 -8.29 10.88 0.63
CA ASP A 127 -8.63 12.25 0.22
C ASP A 127 -9.78 12.86 1.05
N THR A 128 -9.68 12.74 2.37
CA THR A 128 -10.71 13.23 3.29
C THR A 128 -10.19 14.33 4.21
N ALA A 129 -11.13 15.06 4.83
CA ALA A 129 -10.81 16.00 5.90
C ALA A 129 -10.83 15.35 7.29
N ILE A 130 -10.81 14.01 7.39
CA ILE A 130 -10.94 13.29 8.66
C ILE A 130 -9.75 13.62 9.54
N GLU A 131 -10.06 14.11 10.74
CA GLU A 131 -9.12 14.40 11.83
C GLU A 131 -8.98 13.20 12.77
N LEU A 132 -10.05 12.38 12.87
CA LEU A 132 -10.18 11.36 13.90
C LEU A 132 -11.00 10.15 13.43
N VAL A 133 -10.48 8.96 13.73
CA VAL A 133 -11.21 7.69 13.61
C VAL A 133 -11.28 7.04 15.00
N LYS A 134 -12.47 6.70 15.48
CA LYS A 134 -12.70 6.09 16.80
C LYS A 134 -13.59 4.85 16.73
N GLY A 135 -13.38 3.93 17.67
CA GLY A 135 -14.24 2.76 17.86
C GLY A 135 -13.92 1.60 16.91
N ILE A 136 -12.67 1.48 16.45
CA ILE A 136 -12.20 0.32 15.71
C ILE A 136 -11.35 -0.52 16.68
N ASP A 137 -11.69 -1.80 16.82
CA ASP A 137 -10.95 -2.75 17.64
C ASP A 137 -10.98 -4.13 16.97
N VAL A 138 -10.00 -4.38 16.10
CA VAL A 138 -9.99 -5.51 15.17
C VAL A 138 -8.72 -6.34 15.39
N SER A 139 -8.84 -7.66 15.36
CA SER A 139 -7.68 -8.56 15.52
C SER A 139 -6.97 -8.87 14.21
N ARG A 140 -7.69 -8.79 13.09
CA ARG A 140 -7.18 -9.07 11.75
C ARG A 140 -7.82 -8.13 10.73
N VAL A 141 -7.06 -7.74 9.71
CA VAL A 141 -7.55 -7.05 8.51
C VAL A 141 -6.86 -7.62 7.27
N SER A 142 -7.55 -7.66 6.14
CA SER A 142 -6.90 -7.94 4.85
C SER A 142 -6.23 -6.68 4.35
N SER A 143 -6.94 -5.54 4.32
CA SER A 143 -6.38 -4.29 3.82
C SER A 143 -6.79 -3.10 4.68
N LEU A 144 -5.80 -2.34 5.14
CA LEU A 144 -5.98 -1.03 5.77
C LEU A 144 -5.25 0.03 4.94
N VAL A 145 -6.01 0.91 4.31
CA VAL A 145 -5.52 1.92 3.37
C VAL A 145 -5.89 3.31 3.86
N LEU A 146 -4.88 4.13 4.16
CA LEU A 146 -5.03 5.52 4.55
C LEU A 146 -4.21 6.38 3.60
N LEU A 147 -4.87 7.12 2.72
CA LEU A 147 -4.21 7.89 1.67
C LEU A 147 -4.60 9.36 1.75
N ARG A 148 -3.60 10.24 1.83
CA ARG A 148 -3.78 11.69 1.66
C ARG A 148 -4.85 12.29 2.58
N ASN A 149 -4.94 11.80 3.81
CA ASN A 149 -5.80 12.39 4.84
C ASN A 149 -5.00 13.43 5.62
N GLU A 150 -4.90 14.64 5.07
CA GLU A 150 -4.01 15.70 5.57
C GLU A 150 -4.23 16.06 7.04
N ASN A 151 -5.45 15.86 7.56
CA ASN A 151 -5.82 16.21 8.93
C ASN A 151 -5.72 15.04 9.91
N LEU A 152 -5.57 13.81 9.44
CA LEU A 152 -5.55 12.63 10.30
C LEU A 152 -4.21 12.56 11.03
N ARG A 153 -4.22 12.66 12.37
CA ARG A 153 -2.99 12.71 13.17
C ARG A 153 -2.59 11.39 13.80
N SER A 154 -3.55 10.52 14.10
CA SER A 154 -3.24 9.25 14.75
C SER A 154 -4.28 8.19 14.44
N LEU A 155 -3.83 6.94 14.36
CA LEU A 155 -4.68 5.77 14.46
C LEU A 155 -3.93 4.68 15.24
N ALA A 156 -4.56 4.15 16.29
CA ALA A 156 -4.03 3.02 17.03
C ALA A 156 -4.99 1.83 16.89
N LEU A 157 -4.44 0.64 16.62
CA LEU A 157 -5.17 -0.61 16.57
C LEU A 157 -4.54 -1.57 17.60
N PRO A 158 -4.88 -1.43 18.90
CA PRO A 158 -4.18 -2.10 19.99
C PRO A 158 -4.36 -3.62 20.01
N SER A 159 -5.41 -4.14 19.38
CA SER A 159 -5.70 -5.58 19.30
C SER A 159 -5.28 -6.22 17.98
N LEU A 160 -4.70 -5.46 17.04
CA LEU A 160 -4.37 -5.97 15.71
C LEU A 160 -3.19 -6.95 15.79
N LEU A 161 -3.46 -8.22 15.56
CA LEU A 161 -2.48 -9.31 15.59
C LEU A 161 -1.90 -9.60 14.20
N SER A 162 -2.69 -9.45 13.14
CA SER A 162 -2.20 -9.67 11.78
C SER A 162 -2.87 -8.78 10.74
N ALA A 163 -2.13 -8.33 9.73
CA ALA A 163 -2.67 -7.63 8.57
C ALA A 163 -2.07 -8.19 7.28
N GLU A 164 -2.86 -8.37 6.22
CA GLU A 164 -2.28 -8.75 4.91
C GLU A 164 -1.66 -7.54 4.21
N SER A 165 -2.24 -6.35 4.32
CA SER A 165 -1.71 -5.11 3.75
C SER A 165 -1.98 -3.91 4.64
N LEU A 166 -0.93 -3.13 4.92
CA LEU A 166 -1.01 -1.80 5.53
C LEU A 166 -0.43 -0.77 4.57
N GLU A 167 -1.24 0.15 4.08
CA GLU A 167 -0.83 1.23 3.18
C GLU A 167 -1.18 2.59 3.79
N MET A 168 -0.16 3.38 4.12
CA MET A 168 -0.31 4.64 4.83
C MET A 168 0.57 5.69 4.17
N ILE A 169 -0.04 6.54 3.35
CA ILE A 169 0.70 7.46 2.48
C ILE A 169 0.13 8.88 2.62
N GLY A 170 0.98 9.83 3.01
CA GLY A 170 0.65 11.26 2.98
C GLY A 170 -0.44 11.68 3.97
N ASN A 171 -0.52 11.03 5.12
CA ASN A 171 -1.49 11.37 6.16
C ASN A 171 -0.91 12.41 7.12
N GLY A 172 -1.77 13.26 7.70
CA GLY A 172 -1.39 14.20 8.76
C GLY A 172 -0.36 15.26 8.36
N ARG A 173 -0.10 15.44 7.06
CA ARG A 173 0.99 16.27 6.52
C ARG A 173 2.34 15.92 7.17
N GLY A 174 2.66 14.62 7.21
CA GLY A 174 3.88 14.11 7.85
C GLY A 174 3.79 13.96 9.37
N ASN A 175 2.70 14.37 10.01
CA ASN A 175 2.50 14.25 11.46
C ASN A 175 1.59 13.08 11.87
N PHE A 176 1.31 12.16 10.96
CA PHE A 176 0.48 11.01 11.27
C PHE A 176 1.27 9.93 12.01
N GLN A 177 0.67 9.39 13.07
CA GLN A 177 1.23 8.32 13.87
C GLN A 177 0.33 7.08 13.80
N PHE A 178 0.93 5.93 13.45
CA PHE A 178 0.23 4.66 13.46
C PHE A 178 0.88 3.68 14.43
N GLU A 179 0.05 3.04 15.26
CA GLU A 179 0.52 2.07 16.25
C GLU A 179 -0.32 0.79 16.21
N ALA A 180 0.37 -0.34 16.08
CA ALA A 180 -0.19 -1.67 16.26
C ALA A 180 0.79 -2.52 17.07
N LEU A 181 0.77 -2.32 18.39
CA LEU A 181 1.85 -2.74 19.30
C LEU A 181 1.99 -4.26 19.43
N ILE A 182 0.92 -5.00 19.18
CA ILE A 182 0.89 -6.47 19.24
C ILE A 182 0.81 -7.13 17.85
N LEU A 183 1.00 -6.36 16.78
CA LEU A 183 1.05 -6.90 15.42
C LEU A 183 2.20 -7.90 15.34
N ASP A 184 1.89 -9.14 14.99
CA ASP A 184 2.84 -10.27 14.93
C ASP A 184 3.20 -10.62 13.48
N LEU A 185 2.19 -10.63 12.60
CA LEU A 185 2.34 -11.01 11.20
C LEU A 185 1.81 -9.92 10.26
N LEU A 186 2.66 -9.46 9.35
CA LEU A 186 2.30 -8.50 8.30
C LEU A 186 2.50 -9.14 6.92
N GLY A 187 1.55 -9.02 6.01
CA GLY A 187 1.74 -9.42 4.63
C GLY A 187 2.68 -8.45 3.92
N GLN A 188 2.25 -7.19 3.78
CA GLN A 188 3.05 -6.09 3.24
C GLN A 188 2.78 -4.78 4.00
N GLY A 189 3.79 -3.92 4.11
CA GLY A 189 3.68 -2.60 4.73
C GLY A 189 4.30 -1.49 3.90
N ASN A 190 3.53 -0.45 3.58
CA ASN A 190 4.00 0.75 2.89
C ASN A 190 3.69 2.01 3.71
N PHE A 191 4.73 2.59 4.29
CA PHE A 191 4.67 3.71 5.22
C PHE A 191 5.42 4.90 4.62
N LYS A 192 4.65 5.88 4.11
CA LYS A 192 5.21 7.06 3.43
C LYS A 192 4.70 8.37 4.00
N ASN A 193 5.60 9.28 4.32
CA ASN A 193 5.29 10.62 4.85
C ASN A 193 4.45 10.55 6.15
N LEU A 194 4.97 9.82 7.13
CA LEU A 194 4.42 9.65 8.48
C LEU A 194 5.41 10.18 9.53
N ALA A 195 4.90 10.50 10.72
CA ALA A 195 5.71 10.80 11.90
C ALA A 195 6.11 9.53 12.65
N LEU A 196 5.29 8.48 12.58
CA LEU A 196 5.55 7.20 13.24
C LEU A 196 4.75 6.08 12.58
N ALA A 197 5.38 4.92 12.42
CA ALA A 197 4.69 3.63 12.31
C ALA A 197 5.41 2.64 13.24
N SER A 198 4.73 2.19 14.29
CA SER A 198 5.34 1.43 15.40
C SER A 198 4.77 0.02 15.54
N PHE A 199 5.66 -0.98 15.45
CA PHE A 199 5.33 -2.40 15.48
C PHE A 199 6.32 -3.23 16.33
N PRO A 200 6.46 -2.95 17.65
CA PRO A 200 7.48 -3.58 18.50
C PRO A 200 7.34 -5.11 18.62
N SER A 201 6.17 -5.67 18.34
CA SER A 201 5.94 -7.12 18.38
C SER A 201 6.03 -7.81 17.03
N LEU A 202 6.25 -7.07 15.93
CA LEU A 202 6.23 -7.62 14.58
C LEU A 202 7.30 -8.68 14.43
N ASN A 203 6.88 -9.92 14.20
CA ASN A 203 7.77 -11.06 14.06
C ASN A 203 8.11 -11.35 12.60
N LYS A 204 7.14 -11.24 11.69
CA LYS A 204 7.36 -11.61 10.28
C LYS A 204 6.64 -10.69 9.31
N VAL A 205 7.33 -10.35 8.22
CA VAL A 205 6.74 -9.75 7.02
C VAL A 205 6.77 -10.77 5.88
N ILE A 206 5.62 -11.09 5.30
CA ILE A 206 5.51 -12.13 4.24
C ILE A 206 6.09 -11.63 2.93
N SER A 207 5.90 -10.36 2.60
CA SER A 207 6.38 -9.71 1.38
C SER A 207 7.31 -8.56 1.76
N SER A 208 7.02 -7.34 1.32
CA SER A 208 7.90 -6.18 1.49
C SER A 208 7.49 -5.25 2.63
N LEU A 209 8.48 -4.58 3.20
CA LEU A 209 8.34 -3.55 4.22
C LEU A 209 9.05 -2.27 3.77
N THR A 210 8.30 -1.19 3.68
CA THR A 210 8.77 0.07 3.08
C THR A 210 8.53 1.26 4.01
N TYR A 211 9.59 2.01 4.32
CA TYR A 211 9.59 3.27 5.04
C TYR A 211 10.22 4.36 4.17
N ILE A 212 9.39 5.25 3.63
CA ILE A 212 9.83 6.32 2.71
C ILE A 212 9.42 7.71 3.20
N GLU A 213 10.32 8.69 3.14
CA GLU A 213 9.98 10.10 3.42
C GLU A 213 9.32 10.32 4.80
N ASN A 214 9.63 9.49 5.80
CA ASN A 214 9.08 9.65 7.14
C ASN A 214 9.94 10.60 7.99
N SER A 215 9.30 11.21 8.99
CA SER A 215 9.95 12.10 9.98
C SER A 215 10.35 11.36 11.26
N ILE A 216 10.68 10.07 11.15
CA ILE A 216 11.13 9.23 12.27
C ILE A 216 12.61 9.49 12.57
N THR A 217 12.99 9.47 13.85
CA THR A 217 14.41 9.56 14.28
C THR A 217 15.04 8.20 14.55
N SER A 218 14.22 7.18 14.79
CA SER A 218 14.66 5.80 15.00
C SER A 218 13.70 4.81 14.36
N LEU A 219 14.23 3.75 13.75
CA LEU A 219 13.44 2.63 13.25
C LEU A 219 13.86 1.33 13.95
N SER A 220 13.05 0.84 14.88
CA SER A 220 13.34 -0.39 15.63
C SER A 220 12.22 -1.41 15.50
N LEU A 221 12.56 -2.62 15.03
CA LEU A 221 11.67 -3.77 14.97
C LEU A 221 12.35 -4.97 15.68
N PRO A 222 12.33 -4.99 17.02
CA PRO A 222 13.22 -5.83 17.82
C PRO A 222 12.89 -7.34 17.76
N LYS A 223 11.72 -7.72 17.27
CA LYS A 223 11.30 -9.13 17.13
C LYS A 223 11.22 -9.62 15.69
N LEU A 224 11.46 -8.73 14.72
CA LEU A 224 11.30 -9.05 13.31
C LEU A 224 12.39 -10.04 12.92
N SER A 225 12.01 -11.27 12.59
CA SER A 225 12.95 -12.34 12.27
C SER A 225 13.13 -12.58 10.76
N GLU A 226 12.16 -12.18 9.94
CA GLU A 226 12.15 -12.46 8.50
C GLU A 226 11.33 -11.44 7.71
N ILE A 227 11.85 -11.06 6.55
CA ILE A 227 11.14 -10.32 5.50
C ILE A 227 11.18 -11.18 4.22
N GLY A 228 10.03 -11.59 3.71
CA GLY A 228 9.98 -12.52 2.58
C GLY A 228 10.41 -11.90 1.25
N ASN A 229 10.27 -10.58 1.06
CA ASN A 229 10.76 -9.88 -0.12
C ASN A 229 11.75 -8.77 0.28
N THR A 230 11.39 -7.50 0.07
CA THR A 230 12.32 -6.37 0.12
C THR A 230 12.11 -5.54 1.39
N LEU A 231 13.21 -5.15 2.03
CA LEU A 231 13.24 -4.06 3.03
C LEU A 231 13.69 -2.77 2.36
N THR A 232 12.83 -1.74 2.35
CA THR A 232 13.19 -0.41 1.86
C THR A 232 13.11 0.62 2.98
N VAL A 233 14.21 1.29 3.26
CA VAL A 233 14.29 2.44 4.16
C VAL A 233 14.94 3.58 3.40
N SER A 234 14.13 4.50 2.88
CA SER A 234 14.63 5.56 2.00
C SER A 234 14.12 6.95 2.35
N SER A 235 14.97 7.95 2.18
CA SER A 235 14.56 9.36 2.25
C SER A 235 13.97 9.76 3.61
N ASN A 236 14.31 9.06 4.69
CA ASN A 236 13.92 9.44 6.05
C ASN A 236 15.03 10.34 6.61
N SER A 237 14.99 11.63 6.25
CA SER A 237 16.13 12.54 6.45
C SER A 237 16.54 12.71 7.92
N LEU A 238 15.61 12.54 8.86
CA LEU A 238 15.83 12.67 10.31
C LEU A 238 16.20 11.34 10.99
N LEU A 239 16.29 10.23 10.25
CA LEU A 239 16.56 8.91 10.81
C LEU A 239 18.02 8.84 11.27
N GLU A 240 18.23 8.74 12.58
CA GLU A 240 19.57 8.65 13.19
C GLU A 240 19.99 7.21 13.47
N THR A 241 19.04 6.32 13.78
CA THR A 241 19.33 4.93 14.21
C THR A 241 18.34 3.93 13.64
N MET A 242 18.82 2.70 13.42
CA MET A 242 18.00 1.59 12.98
C MET A 242 18.37 0.31 13.74
N SER A 243 17.41 -0.58 14.01
CA SER A 243 17.67 -1.78 14.80
C SER A 243 16.71 -2.92 14.48
N PHE A 244 17.29 -4.04 14.02
CA PHE A 244 16.62 -5.28 13.62
C PHE A 244 17.41 -6.51 14.16
N PRO A 245 17.63 -6.61 15.48
CA PRO A 245 18.57 -7.57 16.07
C PRO A 245 18.19 -9.03 15.82
N GLU A 246 16.91 -9.31 15.62
CA GLU A 246 16.40 -10.66 15.36
C GLU A 246 16.29 -11.01 13.87
N LEU A 247 16.45 -10.03 12.97
CA LEU A 247 16.23 -10.21 11.54
C LEU A 247 17.34 -11.10 10.99
N SER A 248 16.95 -12.28 10.48
CA SER A 248 17.89 -13.29 10.02
C SER A 248 17.93 -13.42 8.50
N HIS A 249 16.83 -13.09 7.83
CA HIS A 249 16.66 -13.31 6.40
C HIS A 249 15.83 -12.23 5.70
N ILE A 250 16.30 -11.82 4.52
CA ILE A 250 15.58 -11.00 3.54
C ILE A 250 15.54 -11.79 2.22
N GLY A 251 14.33 -12.09 1.72
CA GLY A 251 14.14 -12.96 0.54
C GLY A 251 14.34 -12.26 -0.81
N GLU A 252 14.39 -10.93 -0.85
CA GLU A 252 14.83 -10.17 -2.02
C GLU A 252 15.84 -9.09 -1.58
N ASP A 253 15.54 -7.82 -1.78
CA ASP A 253 16.53 -6.75 -1.69
C ASP A 253 16.57 -6.07 -0.31
N LEU A 254 17.76 -5.61 0.06
CA LEU A 254 17.93 -4.63 1.12
C LEU A 254 18.27 -3.28 0.49
N ILE A 255 17.41 -2.27 0.69
CA ILE A 255 17.55 -0.93 0.13
C ILE A 255 17.54 0.09 1.26
N ILE A 256 18.68 0.74 1.49
CA ILE A 256 18.85 1.81 2.50
C ILE A 256 19.45 3.01 1.80
N GLU A 257 18.66 4.03 1.49
CA GLU A 257 19.13 5.13 0.63
C GLU A 257 18.67 6.50 1.11
N SER A 258 19.52 7.53 0.99
CA SER A 258 19.14 8.92 1.23
C SER A 258 18.58 9.20 2.65
N ASN A 259 19.07 8.49 3.66
CA ASN A 259 18.77 8.78 5.07
C ASN A 259 19.88 9.68 5.63
N GLN A 260 19.69 11.00 5.54
CA GLN A 260 20.75 12.00 5.71
C GLN A 260 21.42 11.96 7.10
N ASP A 261 20.63 11.86 8.17
CA ASP A 261 21.15 11.87 9.55
C ASP A 261 21.61 10.46 10.04
N LEU A 262 21.53 9.44 9.18
CA LEU A 262 21.93 8.07 9.52
C LEU A 262 23.46 7.94 9.40
N ALA A 263 24.15 8.09 10.52
CA ALA A 263 25.61 8.08 10.57
C ALA A 263 26.23 6.68 10.48
N GLU A 264 25.48 5.64 10.84
CA GLU A 264 25.90 4.24 10.85
C GLU A 264 24.76 3.35 10.35
N VAL A 265 25.10 2.37 9.50
CA VAL A 265 24.18 1.30 9.10
C VAL A 265 24.51 0.07 9.93
N ASP A 266 23.78 -0.12 11.02
CA ASP A 266 23.99 -1.16 12.02
C ASP A 266 22.68 -1.86 12.43
N GLY A 267 22.72 -2.62 13.53
CA GLY A 267 21.53 -3.23 14.11
C GLY A 267 21.02 -4.50 13.42
N PHE A 268 21.80 -5.09 12.51
CA PHE A 268 21.51 -6.34 11.80
C PHE A 268 22.28 -7.55 12.37
N ASP A 269 22.22 -7.74 13.69
CA ASP A 269 23.08 -8.67 14.42
C ASP A 269 22.99 -10.13 13.93
N LYS A 270 21.78 -10.58 13.57
CA LYS A 270 21.51 -11.96 13.15
C LYS A 270 21.30 -12.13 11.65
N LEU A 271 21.39 -11.06 10.86
CA LEU A 271 21.11 -11.11 9.43
C LEU A 271 22.19 -11.92 8.73
N TYR A 272 21.88 -13.17 8.36
CA TYR A 272 22.85 -14.09 7.78
C TYR A 272 22.71 -14.20 6.26
N ARG A 273 21.53 -13.90 5.71
CA ARG A 273 21.23 -14.10 4.29
C ARG A 273 20.29 -13.06 3.69
N ILE A 274 20.71 -12.50 2.56
CA ILE A 274 19.92 -11.68 1.64
C ILE A 274 19.90 -12.38 0.28
N ASP A 275 18.74 -12.76 -0.24
CA ASP A 275 18.67 -13.48 -1.53
C ASP A 275 18.81 -12.54 -2.75
N GLY A 276 18.46 -11.27 -2.62
CA GLY A 276 18.55 -10.25 -3.66
C GLY A 276 19.86 -9.45 -3.63
N LYS A 277 19.75 -8.17 -4.03
CA LYS A 277 20.83 -7.18 -3.96
C LYS A 277 20.80 -6.42 -2.64
N THR A 278 21.97 -5.96 -2.23
CA THR A 278 22.12 -4.97 -1.16
C THR A 278 22.53 -3.64 -1.77
N GLN A 279 21.72 -2.61 -1.56
CA GLN A 279 21.91 -1.26 -2.07
C GLN A 279 21.87 -0.30 -0.88
N ILE A 280 23.00 0.32 -0.57
CA ILE A 280 23.15 1.23 0.57
C ILE A 280 23.77 2.54 0.07
N SER A 281 23.09 3.67 0.22
CA SER A 281 23.62 4.98 -0.15
C SER A 281 23.28 6.11 0.85
N GLY A 282 24.26 6.96 1.17
CA GLY A 282 24.06 8.05 2.13
C GLY A 282 25.36 8.69 2.66
N ASP A 283 25.29 9.28 3.85
CA ASP A 283 26.40 10.02 4.47
C ASP A 283 26.98 9.27 5.71
N PHE A 284 26.75 7.96 5.79
CA PHE A 284 27.22 7.12 6.90
C PHE A 284 28.73 6.90 6.86
N SER A 285 29.33 6.67 8.03
CA SER A 285 30.76 6.37 8.20
C SER A 285 31.06 4.88 8.36
N THR A 286 30.06 4.10 8.77
CA THR A 286 30.18 2.70 9.18
C THR A 286 29.02 1.87 8.63
N VAL A 287 29.31 0.64 8.19
CA VAL A 287 28.32 -0.35 7.76
C VAL A 287 28.66 -1.71 8.40
N LEU A 288 27.75 -2.25 9.22
CA LEU A 288 27.98 -3.46 10.02
C LEU A 288 26.91 -4.52 9.78
N PHE A 289 27.37 -5.66 9.26
CA PHE A 289 26.59 -6.88 9.07
C PHE A 289 27.38 -8.08 9.62
N PRO A 290 27.50 -8.22 10.95
CA PRO A 290 28.46 -9.13 11.58
C PRO A 290 28.22 -10.61 11.28
N SER A 291 26.96 -11.00 11.03
CA SER A 291 26.57 -12.38 10.75
C SER A 291 26.29 -12.66 9.27
N LEU A 292 26.41 -11.66 8.39
CA LEU A 292 26.03 -11.82 6.99
C LEU A 292 27.03 -12.71 6.26
N GLU A 293 26.55 -13.84 5.76
CA GLU A 293 27.35 -14.83 5.04
C GLU A 293 26.97 -14.90 3.57
N VAL A 294 25.68 -14.73 3.24
CA VAL A 294 25.14 -14.95 1.90
C VAL A 294 24.44 -13.71 1.37
N VAL A 295 24.88 -13.26 0.19
CA VAL A 295 24.13 -12.32 -0.66
C VAL A 295 23.92 -13.00 -2.00
N GLY A 296 22.68 -13.11 -2.49
CA GLY A 296 22.40 -13.85 -3.72
C GLY A 296 22.85 -13.12 -4.99
N HIS A 297 22.93 -11.78 -4.95
CA HIS A 297 23.40 -10.96 -6.06
C HIS A 297 24.65 -10.14 -5.68
N GLY A 298 24.57 -8.80 -5.71
CA GLY A 298 25.68 -7.90 -5.46
C GLY A 298 25.44 -7.00 -4.26
N VAL A 299 26.53 -6.39 -3.79
CA VAL A 299 26.53 -5.38 -2.72
C VAL A 299 27.06 -4.08 -3.33
N ASN A 300 26.21 -3.05 -3.34
CA ASN A 300 26.61 -1.69 -3.71
C ASN A 300 26.47 -0.78 -2.49
N VAL A 301 27.58 -0.18 -2.08
CA VAL A 301 27.65 0.76 -0.96
C VAL A 301 28.28 2.05 -1.45
N GLU A 302 27.50 3.12 -1.45
CA GLU A 302 27.95 4.46 -1.83
C GLU A 302 27.86 5.38 -0.63
N SER A 303 28.96 6.00 -0.22
CA SER A 303 28.92 6.99 0.87
C SER A 303 29.64 8.26 0.52
N SER A 304 29.10 9.40 0.95
CA SER A 304 29.80 10.68 0.85
C SER A 304 30.91 10.83 1.90
N SER A 305 30.92 9.98 2.94
CA SER A 305 31.95 9.99 3.98
C SER A 305 33.25 9.35 3.49
N ALA A 306 34.35 10.11 3.59
CA ALA A 306 35.70 9.65 3.25
C ALA A 306 36.19 8.44 4.06
N SER A 307 35.51 8.11 5.16
CA SER A 307 35.90 7.02 6.08
C SER A 307 35.20 5.69 5.81
N VAL A 308 34.27 5.62 4.85
CA VAL A 308 33.54 4.37 4.61
C VAL A 308 34.49 3.28 4.15
N GLY A 309 34.57 2.23 4.98
CA GLY A 309 35.30 1.01 4.69
C GLY A 309 34.34 -0.16 4.61
N CYS A 310 34.40 -0.92 3.52
CA CYS A 310 33.60 -2.14 3.33
C CYS A 310 34.20 -3.39 3.95
N ASN A 311 34.99 -3.21 5.01
CA ASN A 311 35.69 -4.31 5.64
C ASN A 311 34.72 -5.36 6.22
N GLY A 312 33.50 -4.94 6.58
CA GLY A 312 32.42 -5.82 7.04
C GLY A 312 31.87 -6.76 5.97
N PHE A 313 32.18 -6.55 4.68
CA PHE A 313 31.69 -7.38 3.57
C PHE A 313 32.75 -8.33 2.99
N ASN A 314 33.98 -8.28 3.51
CA ASN A 314 35.12 -9.03 2.95
C ASN A 314 34.96 -10.56 3.00
N SER A 315 34.06 -11.07 3.85
CA SER A 315 33.75 -12.49 4.06
C SER A 315 32.52 -12.99 3.30
N LEU A 316 31.82 -12.14 2.54
CA LEU A 316 30.57 -12.53 1.89
C LEU A 316 30.72 -13.56 0.77
N ARG A 317 29.69 -14.41 0.64
CA ARG A 317 29.59 -15.46 -0.37
C ARG A 317 28.30 -15.35 -1.20
N VAL A 318 28.37 -15.78 -2.47
CA VAL A 318 27.23 -16.12 -3.33
C VAL A 318 27.28 -17.63 -3.57
N GLY A 319 26.48 -18.41 -2.83
CA GLY A 319 26.67 -19.87 -2.79
C GLY A 319 28.07 -20.23 -2.25
N ASP A 320 28.82 -21.06 -2.98
CA ASP A 320 30.20 -21.43 -2.58
C ASP A 320 31.26 -20.38 -2.97
N ALA A 321 30.92 -19.42 -3.83
CA ALA A 321 31.85 -18.43 -4.37
C ALA A 321 31.90 -17.16 -3.49
N LYS A 322 33.05 -16.48 -3.47
CA LYS A 322 33.16 -15.15 -2.84
C LYS A 322 32.34 -14.12 -3.66
N VAL A 323 31.67 -13.18 -3.00
CA VAL A 323 31.02 -12.06 -3.71
C VAL A 323 32.11 -11.24 -4.42
N ASN A 324 32.09 -11.25 -5.75
CA ASN A 324 33.04 -10.49 -6.58
C ASN A 324 32.52 -9.09 -6.95
N ASN A 325 31.25 -8.81 -6.67
CA ASN A 325 30.58 -7.54 -6.97
C ASN A 325 30.26 -6.78 -5.67
N ILE A 326 31.32 -6.44 -4.94
CA ILE A 326 31.27 -5.50 -3.82
C ILE A 326 31.83 -4.18 -4.36
N ASP A 327 30.96 -3.23 -4.70
CA ASP A 327 31.36 -1.88 -5.05
C ASP A 327 31.19 -0.97 -3.84
N CYS A 328 32.28 -0.35 -3.43
CA CYS A 328 32.34 0.55 -2.31
C CYS A 328 33.05 1.82 -2.74
N SER A 329 32.26 2.83 -3.04
CA SER A 329 32.75 4.06 -3.63
C SER A 329 32.45 5.26 -2.74
N LEU A 330 33.39 6.20 -2.72
CA LEU A 330 33.10 7.54 -2.27
C LEU A 330 32.18 8.18 -3.31
N SER A 331 31.01 8.65 -2.89
CA SER A 331 30.14 9.41 -3.76
C SER A 331 30.82 10.76 -4.04
N ALA A 332 31.63 10.81 -5.11
CA ALA A 332 32.25 12.06 -5.56
C ALA A 332 31.13 13.06 -5.83
N GLY A 333 31.03 14.11 -5.00
CA GLY A 333 29.88 15.03 -4.94
C GLY A 333 29.26 15.35 -6.29
N LYS A 334 28.27 14.56 -6.70
CA LYS A 334 27.44 14.85 -7.86
C LYS A 334 26.39 15.83 -7.37
N LYS A 335 26.61 17.10 -7.67
CA LYS A 335 25.54 18.11 -7.65
C LYS A 335 24.34 17.51 -8.41
N ASN A 336 23.16 17.58 -7.80
CA ASN A 336 21.88 17.21 -8.40
C ASN A 336 21.84 17.60 -9.88
N HIS A 337 21.96 16.60 -10.75
CA HIS A 337 21.55 16.71 -12.14
C HIS A 337 20.43 15.70 -12.37
N SER A 338 19.23 16.27 -12.41
CA SER A 338 18.03 15.80 -13.09
C SER A 338 18.22 14.61 -14.04
N ASN A 339 17.41 13.57 -13.80
CA ASN A 339 16.94 12.52 -14.72
C ASN A 339 17.90 12.08 -15.83
N ASP A 340 18.52 10.91 -15.66
CA ASP A 340 18.83 10.06 -16.79
C ASP A 340 18.56 8.58 -16.48
N HIS A 341 17.48 8.07 -17.07
CA HIS A 341 17.22 6.63 -17.19
C HIS A 341 18.24 6.04 -18.16
N SER A 342 19.43 5.71 -17.66
CA SER A 342 20.38 4.91 -18.44
C SER A 342 20.15 3.43 -18.18
N ARG A 343 19.54 2.80 -19.18
CA ARG A 343 19.54 1.35 -19.43
C ARG A 343 20.94 0.78 -19.17
N PHE A 344 21.03 -0.21 -18.29
CA PHE A 344 22.12 -1.18 -18.33
C PHE A 344 21.56 -2.56 -18.67
N THR A 345 22.20 -3.13 -19.67
CA THR A 345 21.84 -4.28 -20.46
C THR A 345 21.89 -5.58 -19.66
N ASN A 346 20.80 -6.35 -19.73
CA ASN A 346 20.77 -7.76 -19.34
C ASN A 346 21.84 -8.52 -20.13
N ASN A 347 22.85 -9.03 -19.44
CA ASN A 347 23.75 -10.04 -19.99
C ASN A 347 23.55 -11.34 -19.21
N SER A 348 22.45 -12.03 -19.53
CA SER A 348 22.22 -13.42 -19.14
C SER A 348 23.09 -14.30 -20.03
N THR A 349 24.18 -14.82 -19.48
CA THR A 349 24.96 -15.90 -20.10
C THR A 349 24.19 -17.21 -19.92
N MET A 350 23.49 -17.61 -20.98
CA MET A 350 22.92 -18.95 -21.13
C MET A 350 23.99 -19.93 -21.61
N PHE A 351 23.92 -21.14 -21.04
CA PHE A 351 24.74 -22.30 -21.31
C PHE A 351 24.85 -22.64 -22.80
N ASP A 352 26.08 -22.98 -23.19
CA ASP A 352 26.47 -23.43 -24.52
C ASP A 352 26.06 -24.90 -24.73
N THR A 353 25.27 -25.15 -25.77
CA THR A 353 25.25 -26.45 -26.47
C THR A 353 25.29 -26.18 -27.96
N GLN A 354 26.42 -26.56 -28.54
CA GLN A 354 26.73 -26.56 -29.96
C GLN A 354 25.69 -27.32 -30.78
N GLU A 355 25.25 -26.74 -31.90
CA GLU A 355 25.26 -27.46 -33.18
C GLU A 355 25.27 -26.47 -34.36
N SER A 356 26.18 -26.79 -35.28
CA SER A 356 26.48 -26.13 -36.55
C SER A 356 25.30 -26.08 -37.52
N VAL A 357 25.16 -25.01 -38.32
CA VAL A 357 25.08 -25.04 -39.80
C VAL A 357 25.31 -23.62 -40.36
N THR A 358 26.09 -23.60 -41.44
CA THR A 358 26.56 -22.55 -42.34
C THR A 358 25.52 -21.59 -42.95
N GLY A 359 25.93 -20.35 -43.28
CA GLY A 359 25.30 -19.55 -44.34
C GLY A 359 25.60 -18.05 -44.32
N GLN A 360 26.27 -17.56 -45.37
CA GLN A 360 26.84 -16.21 -45.51
C GLN A 360 25.87 -15.11 -46.02
N LYS A 361 26.37 -13.86 -45.94
CA LYS A 361 26.16 -12.62 -46.75
C LYS A 361 25.20 -11.57 -46.16
N GLN A 362 25.72 -10.44 -45.65
CA GLN A 362 26.15 -9.20 -46.36
C GLN A 362 25.00 -8.47 -47.05
N GLU A 363 24.54 -7.37 -46.44
CA GLU A 363 24.80 -5.96 -46.82
C GLU A 363 23.79 -5.41 -47.85
N HIS A 364 22.92 -4.48 -47.43
CA HIS A 364 23.02 -3.08 -47.84
C HIS A 364 21.84 -2.19 -47.37
N ALA A 365 22.23 -1.02 -46.86
CA ALA A 365 21.71 0.32 -47.14
C ALA A 365 20.19 0.62 -47.01
N ASN A 366 19.86 1.27 -45.89
CA ASN A 366 19.51 2.70 -45.79
C ASN A 366 18.68 3.33 -46.93
N THR A 367 17.47 3.83 -46.62
CA THR A 367 17.05 5.21 -46.96
C THR A 367 15.71 5.58 -46.30
N ASN A 368 15.65 6.85 -45.88
CA ASN A 368 14.57 7.56 -45.22
C ASN A 368 13.25 7.61 -46.00
N ASN A 369 12.12 7.73 -45.30
CA ASN A 369 11.21 8.89 -45.46
C ASN A 369 10.02 8.87 -44.48
N ASP A 370 9.88 9.99 -43.79
CA ASP A 370 8.67 10.79 -43.51
C ASP A 370 7.32 10.14 -43.16
N ALA A 371 6.91 10.47 -41.94
CA ALA A 371 5.67 11.15 -41.56
C ALA A 371 4.29 10.48 -41.81
N LYS A 372 3.61 10.28 -40.67
CA LYS A 372 2.15 10.31 -40.44
C LYS A 372 1.31 9.28 -41.20
N GLN A 373 0.81 8.28 -40.47
CA GLN A 373 -0.64 8.03 -40.35
C GLN A 373 -1.00 6.91 -39.36
N GLN A 374 -2.04 7.20 -38.57
CA GLN A 374 -3.13 6.32 -38.15
C GLN A 374 -2.83 5.12 -37.23
N GLN A 375 -3.20 5.32 -35.96
CA GLN A 375 -4.40 4.73 -35.35
C GLN A 375 -4.94 3.48 -36.08
N ASN A 376 -4.48 2.31 -35.64
CA ASN A 376 -5.18 1.05 -35.89
C ASN A 376 -5.61 0.45 -34.54
N ILE A 377 -6.91 0.58 -34.32
CA ILE A 377 -7.72 -0.17 -33.37
C ILE A 377 -7.72 -1.63 -33.84
N TYR A 378 -7.22 -2.54 -33.01
CA TYR A 378 -7.52 -3.97 -33.16
C TYR A 378 -8.51 -4.36 -32.06
N ILE A 379 -9.79 -4.41 -32.44
CA ILE A 379 -10.83 -5.10 -31.67
C ILE A 379 -10.62 -6.59 -31.94
N ALA A 380 -10.16 -7.32 -30.94
CA ALA A 380 -10.33 -8.76 -30.87
C ALA A 380 -11.46 -9.07 -29.89
N THR A 381 -12.61 -9.45 -30.45
CA THR A 381 -13.72 -10.11 -29.77
C THR A 381 -13.24 -11.34 -29.01
N MET A 382 -13.47 -11.37 -27.69
CA MET A 382 -13.48 -12.58 -26.88
C MET A 382 -14.87 -12.74 -26.26
N ASN A 383 -15.73 -13.50 -26.94
CA ASN A 383 -16.89 -14.12 -26.34
C ASN A 383 -16.40 -15.24 -25.44
N GLY A 384 -16.62 -15.12 -24.14
CA GLY A 384 -16.31 -16.17 -23.18
C GLY A 384 -16.61 -15.71 -21.76
N ALA A 385 -17.77 -16.11 -21.24
CA ALA A 385 -18.17 -15.85 -19.87
C ALA A 385 -17.15 -16.43 -18.89
N ASN A 386 -16.49 -15.57 -18.12
CA ASN A 386 -15.91 -15.93 -16.83
C ASN A 386 -15.83 -14.71 -15.91
N LYS A 387 -16.15 -14.95 -14.64
CA LYS A 387 -16.32 -13.99 -13.56
C LYS A 387 -15.16 -12.99 -13.49
N ILE A 388 -15.46 -11.70 -13.63
CA ILE A 388 -14.52 -10.62 -13.32
C ILE A 388 -14.37 -10.56 -11.80
N ASN A 389 -13.15 -10.79 -11.32
CA ASN A 389 -12.78 -10.73 -9.92
C ASN A 389 -12.84 -9.25 -9.44
N PRO A 390 -13.54 -8.92 -8.34
CA PRO A 390 -13.60 -7.57 -7.80
C PRO A 390 -12.23 -6.95 -7.43
N HIS A 391 -11.20 -7.78 -7.21
CA HIS A 391 -9.82 -7.30 -7.01
C HIS A 391 -9.20 -6.66 -8.27
N MET A 392 -9.69 -7.01 -9.46
CA MET A 392 -9.15 -6.48 -10.73
C MET A 392 -9.70 -5.08 -11.07
N ILE A 393 -10.89 -4.73 -10.55
CA ILE A 393 -11.50 -3.42 -10.76
C ILE A 393 -10.77 -2.34 -9.93
N ILE A 394 -10.28 -2.71 -8.74
CA ILE A 394 -9.46 -1.83 -7.89
C ILE A 394 -8.12 -1.51 -8.59
N PHE A 395 -7.53 -2.48 -9.29
CA PHE A 395 -6.26 -2.30 -10.01
C PHE A 395 -6.37 -1.37 -11.22
N ILE A 396 -7.50 -1.39 -11.94
CA ILE A 396 -7.74 -0.49 -13.08
C ILE A 396 -7.95 0.96 -12.62
N VAL A 397 -8.57 1.17 -11.46
CA VAL A 397 -8.69 2.50 -10.84
C VAL A 397 -7.33 3.00 -10.33
N PHE A 398 -6.46 2.10 -9.86
CA PHE A 398 -5.09 2.42 -9.43
C PHE A 398 -4.22 2.94 -10.59
N ILE A 399 -4.32 2.34 -11.78
CA ILE A 399 -3.57 2.78 -12.98
C ILE A 399 -4.11 4.11 -13.52
N ALA A 400 -5.42 4.33 -13.51
CA ALA A 400 -6.01 5.60 -13.96
C ALA A 400 -5.59 6.78 -13.07
N CYS A 401 -5.47 6.56 -11.74
CA CYS A 401 -5.00 7.59 -10.81
C CYS A 401 -3.50 7.89 -10.91
N LEU A 402 -2.68 6.92 -11.34
CA LEU A 402 -1.24 7.09 -11.56
C LEU A 402 -0.92 7.81 -12.88
N MET A 403 -1.75 7.64 -13.91
CA MET A 403 -1.56 8.30 -15.22
C MET A 403 -1.81 9.81 -15.18
N ASP A 404 -2.71 10.29 -14.31
CA ASP A 404 -2.95 11.73 -14.13
C ASP A 404 -1.81 12.45 -13.38
N TYR A 405 -0.91 11.70 -12.71
CA TYR A 405 0.23 12.25 -11.98
C TYR A 405 1.50 12.44 -12.84
N PHE A 406 1.57 11.82 -14.02
CA PHE A 406 2.67 12.05 -14.98
C PHE A 406 2.37 13.15 -16.01
N ALA A 407 1.25 13.88 -15.86
CA ALA A 407 0.79 14.89 -16.82
C ALA A 407 0.70 16.32 -16.27
N ILE A 408 1.27 16.64 -15.10
CA ILE A 408 1.38 18.01 -14.57
C ILE A 408 2.80 18.30 -14.10
#